data_AF-A0A8T4DJS1-F1
#
_entry.id   AF-A0A8T4DJS1-F1
#
_cell.length_a   1.000
_cell.length_b   1.000
_cell.length_c   1.000
_cell.angle_alpha   90.00
_cell.angle_beta   90.00
_cell.angle_gamma   90.00
#
_symmetry.space_group_name_H-M   'P 1'
#
loop_
_entity.id
_entity.type
_entity.pdbx_description
1 polymer ?
#
loop_
_entity_poly.entity_id
_entity_poly.type
_entity_poly.pdbx_seq_one_letter_code
_entity_poly.pdbx_strand_id
1 'polypeptide(L)'
;MQTFENAEIAGLPQRMVAFIIDQILITVIMVVLLFLGVGSLLGITIISGGKLAPVSIMGALSIGLFAWLLWIIYFTYFEGRSGQTIGKKFMNIRVIKANGNEMDFLSAFVRNLLRIIDSLPTLYIIGLLLI
;
A
#
# COMPACT_ATOMS: atom_id res chain seq x y z
N MET A 1 9.38 -29.68 4.63
CA MET A 1 9.73 -28.76 5.73
C MET A 1 11.25 -28.52 5.77
N GLN A 2 11.88 -28.10 4.67
CA GLN A 2 13.35 -27.94 4.59
C GLN A 2 13.81 -26.65 3.89
N THR A 3 12.90 -25.74 3.50
CA THR A 3 13.26 -24.60 2.64
C THR A 3 13.64 -23.32 3.39
N PHE A 4 13.48 -23.24 4.72
CA PHE A 4 13.66 -21.99 5.47
C PHE A 4 14.83 -21.99 6.46
N GLU A 5 15.57 -23.09 6.57
CA GLU A 5 16.73 -23.22 7.47
C GLU A 5 17.92 -22.33 7.00
N ASN A 6 17.92 -21.92 5.73
CA ASN A 6 18.90 -21.01 5.13
C ASN A 6 18.29 -19.67 4.66
N ALA A 7 17.18 -19.23 5.26
CA ALA A 7 16.55 -17.97 4.87
C ALA A 7 17.39 -16.77 5.39
N GLU A 8 18.19 -16.18 4.50
CA GLU A 8 18.91 -14.95 4.81
C GLU A 8 17.93 -13.78 4.98
N ILE A 9 18.09 -13.02 6.08
CA ILE A 9 17.24 -11.87 6.35
C ILE A 9 17.52 -10.83 5.27
N ALA A 10 16.54 -10.58 4.40
CA ALA A 10 16.65 -9.56 3.37
C ALA A 10 17.05 -8.21 4.00
N GLY A 11 18.13 -7.63 3.47
CA GLY A 11 18.66 -6.36 3.91
C GLY A 11 17.66 -5.20 3.78
N LEU A 12 17.94 -4.13 4.54
CA LEU A 12 17.10 -2.94 4.55
C LEU A 12 16.93 -2.29 3.16
N PRO A 13 17.98 -2.17 2.32
CA PRO A 13 17.83 -1.60 0.96
C PRO A 13 16.87 -2.40 0.08
N GLN A 14 16.93 -3.73 0.10
CA GLN A 14 16.08 -4.59 -0.73
C GLN A 14 14.61 -4.44 -0.33
N ARG A 15 14.32 -4.29 0.97
CA ARG A 15 12.97 -4.03 1.47
C ARG A 15 12.46 -2.66 1.03
N MET A 16 13.32 -1.64 1.03
CA MET A 16 12.97 -0.30 0.57
C MET A 16 12.64 -0.28 -0.93
N VAL A 17 13.49 -0.91 -1.76
CA VAL A 17 13.25 -0.98 -3.21
C VAL A 17 11.95 -1.73 -3.52
N ALA A 18 11.70 -2.86 -2.85
CA ALA A 18 10.44 -3.58 -2.98
C ALA A 18 9.23 -2.69 -2.64
N PHE A 19 9.32 -1.93 -1.54
CA PHE A 19 8.27 -1.00 -1.14
C PHE A 19 8.06 0.13 -2.15
N ILE A 20 9.14 0.70 -2.72
CA ILE A 20 9.05 1.75 -3.75
C ILE A 20 8.34 1.21 -5.00
N ILE A 21 8.68 0.00 -5.45
CA ILE A 21 8.03 -0.63 -6.61
C ILE A 21 6.54 -0.84 -6.34
N ASP A 22 6.18 -1.38 -5.17
CA ASP A 22 4.78 -1.56 -4.79
C ASP A 22 4.04 -0.22 -4.72
N GLN A 23 4.69 0.83 -4.21
CA GLN A 23 4.11 2.16 -4.12
C GLN A 23 3.84 2.77 -5.49
N ILE A 24 4.80 2.68 -6.41
CA ILE A 24 4.64 3.14 -7.81
C ILE A 24 3.47 2.40 -8.45
N LEU A 25 3.38 1.08 -8.28
CA LEU A 25 2.31 0.28 -8.85
C LEU A 25 0.93 0.72 -8.35
N ILE A 26 0.76 0.88 -7.05
CA ILE A 26 -0.51 1.34 -6.45
C ILE A 26 -0.86 2.75 -6.94
N THR A 27 0.12 3.65 -7.03
CA THR A 27 -0.11 5.00 -7.56
C THR A 27 -0.55 4.97 -9.02
N VAL A 28 0.08 4.15 -9.86
CA VAL A 28 -0.34 3.99 -11.26
C VAL A 28 -1.77 3.46 -11.35
N ILE A 29 -2.11 2.42 -10.57
CA ILE A 29 -3.47 1.88 -10.51
C ILE A 29 -4.47 2.96 -10.08
N MET A 30 -4.15 3.71 -9.02
CA MET A 30 -4.98 4.82 -8.55
C MET A 30 -5.24 5.85 -9.65
N VAL A 31 -4.19 6.31 -10.33
CA VAL A 31 -4.29 7.29 -11.40
C VAL A 31 -5.18 6.76 -12.53
N VAL A 32 -4.97 5.52 -12.97
CA VAL A 32 -5.80 4.88 -14.00
C VAL A 32 -7.27 4.82 -13.57
N LEU A 33 -7.57 4.39 -12.34
CA LEU A 33 -8.94 4.34 -11.83
C LEU A 33 -9.60 5.73 -11.81
N LEU A 34 -8.87 6.76 -11.41
CA LEU A 34 -9.36 8.14 -11.44
C LEU A 34 -9.71 8.59 -12.87
N PHE A 35 -8.87 8.28 -13.85
CA PHE A 35 -9.13 8.58 -15.27
C PHE A 35 -10.28 7.77 -15.87
N LEU A 36 -10.51 6.53 -15.42
CA LEU A 36 -11.62 5.69 -15.85
C LEU A 36 -12.98 6.12 -15.26
N GLY A 37 -13.03 7.24 -14.53
CA GLY A 37 -14.27 7.79 -14.00
C GLY A 37 -14.59 7.36 -12.57
N VAL A 38 -13.74 6.58 -11.89
CA VAL A 38 -13.91 6.34 -10.44
C VAL A 38 -13.74 7.67 -9.67
N GLY A 39 -13.00 8.62 -10.22
CA GLY A 39 -12.86 9.96 -9.64
C GLY A 39 -14.20 10.69 -9.48
N SER A 40 -15.16 10.51 -10.40
CA SER A 40 -16.47 11.16 -10.28
C SER A 40 -17.32 10.56 -9.15
N LEU A 41 -17.18 9.25 -8.89
CA LEU A 41 -17.80 8.57 -7.75
C LEU A 41 -17.23 9.03 -6.40
N LEU A 42 -15.97 9.47 -6.39
CA LEU A 42 -15.30 10.03 -5.21
C LEU A 42 -15.57 11.55 -5.04
N GLY A 43 -16.53 12.10 -5.78
CA GLY A 43 -16.90 13.51 -5.70
C GLY A 43 -15.93 14.46 -6.41
N ILE A 44 -15.08 13.93 -7.29
CA ILE A 44 -14.07 14.69 -8.02
C ILE A 44 -14.58 14.96 -9.43
N THR A 45 -14.84 16.22 -9.76
CA THR A 45 -15.06 16.62 -11.15
C THR A 45 -13.70 17.00 -11.77
N ILE A 46 -12.93 16.00 -12.19
CA ILE A 46 -11.60 16.24 -12.80
C ILE A 46 -11.75 16.87 -14.21
N ILE A 47 -12.82 16.52 -14.92
CA ILE A 47 -13.00 16.87 -16.34
C ILE A 47 -14.33 17.59 -16.52
N SER A 48 -14.32 18.91 -16.36
CA SER A 48 -15.28 19.78 -17.02
C SER A 48 -14.48 20.74 -17.91
N GLY A 49 -14.43 20.46 -19.21
CA GLY A 49 -13.85 21.36 -20.21
C GLY A 49 -12.32 21.50 -20.21
N GLY A 50 -11.55 20.49 -19.75
CA GLY A 50 -10.09 20.48 -19.85
C GLY A 50 -9.35 21.37 -18.83
N LYS A 51 -10.06 21.91 -17.83
CA LYS A 51 -9.45 22.65 -16.71
C LYS A 51 -9.37 21.76 -15.48
N LEU A 52 -8.21 21.74 -14.81
CA LEU A 52 -8.05 21.13 -13.50
C LEU A 52 -8.93 21.90 -12.50
N ALA A 53 -10.05 21.30 -12.09
CA ALA A 53 -10.88 21.87 -11.04
C ALA A 53 -10.15 21.76 -9.69
N PRO A 54 -10.22 22.77 -8.81
CA PRO A 54 -9.71 22.65 -7.46
C PRO A 54 -10.42 21.52 -6.72
N VAL A 55 -9.64 20.60 -6.15
CA VAL A 55 -10.15 19.49 -5.36
C VAL A 55 -10.64 20.04 -4.02
N SER A 56 -11.91 19.80 -3.69
CA SER A 56 -12.47 20.17 -2.39
C SER A 56 -11.80 19.37 -1.27
N ILE A 57 -11.83 19.89 -0.03
CA ILE A 57 -11.31 19.16 1.14
C ILE A 57 -11.96 17.78 1.26
N MET A 58 -13.27 17.69 1.02
CA MET A 58 -13.99 16.41 1.02
C MET A 58 -13.49 15.47 -0.09
N GLY A 59 -13.26 15.97 -1.30
CA GLY A 59 -12.70 15.17 -2.39
C GLY A 59 -11.29 14.66 -2.08
N ALA A 60 -10.44 15.48 -1.48
CA ALA A 60 -9.10 15.07 -1.04
C ALA A 60 -9.15 13.97 0.02
N LEU A 61 -10.06 14.08 1.01
CA LEU A 61 -10.29 13.06 2.02
C LEU A 61 -10.79 11.75 1.40
N SER A 62 -11.72 11.82 0.45
CA SER A 62 -12.24 10.64 -0.26
C SER A 62 -11.16 9.92 -1.06
N ILE A 63 -10.28 10.65 -1.77
CA ILE A 63 -9.13 10.07 -2.49
C ILE A 63 -8.18 9.39 -1.51
N GLY A 64 -7.85 10.08 -0.40
CA GLY A 64 -6.98 9.54 0.64
C GLY A 64 -7.52 8.21 1.17
N LEU A 65 -8.78 8.19 1.62
CA LEU A 65 -9.42 6.99 2.14
C LEU A 65 -9.46 5.85 1.10
N PHE A 66 -9.75 6.17 -0.16
CA PHE A 66 -9.77 5.18 -1.23
C PHE A 66 -8.37 4.60 -1.51
N ALA A 67 -7.33 5.45 -1.55
CA ALA A 67 -5.95 5.02 -1.71
C ALA A 67 -5.51 4.11 -0.55
N TRP A 68 -5.87 4.48 0.68
CA TRP A 68 -5.61 3.69 1.88
C TRP A 68 -6.29 2.32 1.82
N LEU A 69 -7.55 2.27 1.42
CA LEU A 69 -8.29 1.02 1.29
C LEU A 69 -7.66 0.10 0.24
N LEU A 70 -7.30 0.67 -0.93
CA LEU A 70 -6.62 -0.08 -1.99
C LEU A 70 -5.26 -0.61 -1.53
N TRP A 71 -4.50 0.18 -0.77
CA TRP A 71 -3.23 -0.26 -0.21
C TRP A 71 -3.41 -1.46 0.73
N ILE A 72 -4.36 -1.40 1.68
CA ILE A 72 -4.64 -2.51 2.60
C ILE A 72 -5.04 -3.77 1.84
N ILE A 73 -5.95 -3.64 0.87
CA ILE A 73 -6.43 -4.77 0.08
C ILE A 73 -5.30 -5.39 -0.73
N TYR A 74 -4.51 -4.57 -1.43
CA TYR A 74 -3.38 -5.03 -2.24
C TYR A 74 -2.37 -5.80 -1.39
N PHE A 75 -1.86 -5.19 -0.31
CA PHE A 75 -0.84 -5.84 0.52
C PHE A 75 -1.39 -7.11 1.19
N THR A 76 -2.59 -7.05 1.76
CA THR A 76 -3.21 -8.21 2.42
C THR A 76 -3.43 -9.36 1.45
N TYR A 77 -3.91 -9.08 0.24
CA TYR A 77 -4.21 -10.11 -0.76
C TYR A 77 -2.93 -10.82 -1.24
N PHE A 78 -1.92 -10.07 -1.68
CA PHE A 78 -0.71 -10.65 -2.23
C PHE A 78 0.14 -11.35 -1.16
N GLU A 79 0.22 -10.77 0.02
CA GLU A 79 0.96 -11.34 1.14
C GLU A 79 0.23 -12.55 1.74
N GLY A 80 -1.10 -12.53 1.83
CA GLY A 80 -1.88 -13.68 2.29
C GLY A 80 -1.90 -14.85 1.30
N ARG A 81 -1.80 -14.58 -0.01
CA ARG A 81 -1.82 -15.63 -1.04
C ARG A 81 -0.45 -16.27 -1.31
N SER A 82 0.62 -15.49 -1.22
CA SER A 82 1.96 -15.92 -1.66
C SER A 82 3.11 -15.46 -0.76
N GLY A 83 2.83 -14.71 0.31
CA GLY A 83 3.86 -14.08 1.13
C GLY A 83 4.64 -12.98 0.42
N GLN A 84 4.27 -12.62 -0.81
CA GLN A 84 5.03 -11.73 -1.69
C GLN A 84 4.10 -10.79 -2.47
N THR A 85 4.30 -9.49 -2.28
CA THR A 85 3.77 -8.44 -3.18
C THR A 85 4.54 -8.43 -4.50
N ILE A 86 4.03 -7.73 -5.51
CA ILE A 86 4.69 -7.67 -6.83
C ILE A 86 6.10 -7.08 -6.70
N GLY A 87 6.28 -5.98 -5.96
CA GLY A 87 7.59 -5.40 -5.69
C GLY A 87 8.54 -6.36 -4.95
N LYS A 88 8.02 -7.12 -3.99
CA LYS A 88 8.80 -8.15 -3.29
C LYS A 88 9.17 -9.33 -4.18
N LYS A 89 8.33 -9.69 -5.15
CA LYS A 89 8.66 -10.71 -6.16
C LYS A 89 9.82 -10.26 -7.04
N PHE A 90 9.84 -9.00 -7.49
CA PHE A 90 10.96 -8.44 -8.24
C PHE A 90 12.28 -8.49 -7.46
N MET A 91 12.22 -8.26 -6.15
CA MET A 91 13.39 -8.31 -5.28
C MET A 91 13.70 -9.71 -4.72
N ASN A 92 12.96 -10.75 -5.14
CA ASN A 92 13.05 -12.12 -4.61
C ASN A 92 12.93 -12.23 -3.07
N ILE A 93 12.16 -11.33 -2.44
CA ILE A 93 11.94 -11.31 -0.99
C ILE A 93 10.60 -11.97 -0.67
N ARG A 94 10.55 -12.83 0.35
CA ARG A 94 9.31 -13.43 0.86
C ARG A 94 9.10 -13.13 2.32
N VAL A 95 7.85 -12.87 2.70
CA VAL A 95 7.47 -12.75 4.11
C VAL A 95 6.91 -14.08 4.59
N ILE A 96 7.55 -14.60 5.64
CA ILE A 96 7.20 -15.84 6.33
C ILE A 96 6.84 -15.51 7.78
N LYS A 97 6.08 -16.39 8.42
CA LYS A 97 5.81 -16.28 9.87
C LYS A 97 7.08 -16.66 10.65
N ALA A 98 7.17 -16.18 11.90
CA ALA A 98 8.30 -16.49 12.78
C ALA A 98 8.47 -17.99 13.08
N ASN A 99 7.39 -18.76 12.97
CA ASN A 99 7.41 -20.23 13.11
C ASN A 99 7.77 -20.96 11.80
N GLY A 100 8.23 -20.24 10.76
CA GLY A 100 8.61 -20.81 9.46
C GLY A 100 7.44 -21.22 8.57
N ASN A 101 6.20 -21.03 9.01
CA ASN A 101 5.02 -21.32 8.20
C ASN A 101 4.76 -20.22 7.17
N GLU A 102 4.01 -20.60 6.14
CA GLU A 102 3.52 -19.65 5.13
C GLU A 102 2.61 -18.59 5.77
N MET A 103 2.57 -17.42 5.12
CA MET A 103 1.69 -16.34 5.51
C MET A 103 0.23 -16.73 5.21
N ASP A 104 -0.69 -16.45 6.13
CA ASP A 104 -2.13 -16.53 5.88
C ASP A 104 -2.72 -15.12 5.74
N PHE A 105 -3.93 -15.04 5.22
CA PHE A 105 -4.62 -13.76 5.02
C PHE A 105 -4.83 -12.98 6.32
N LEU A 106 -5.11 -13.67 7.44
CA LEU A 106 -5.32 -12.99 8.72
C LEU A 106 -4.02 -12.37 9.25
N SER A 107 -2.90 -13.09 9.23
CA SER A 107 -1.61 -12.52 9.69
C SER A 107 -1.12 -11.42 8.75
N ALA A 108 -1.36 -11.55 7.43
CA ALA A 108 -1.07 -10.50 6.47
C ALA A 108 -1.91 -9.24 6.75
N PHE A 109 -3.21 -9.40 7.01
CA PHE A 109 -4.10 -8.29 7.35
C PHE A 109 -3.67 -7.60 8.65
N VAL A 110 -3.46 -8.36 9.72
CA VAL A 110 -3.02 -7.82 11.02
C VAL A 110 -1.69 -7.09 10.89
N ARG A 111 -0.73 -7.61 10.11
CA ARG A 111 0.53 -6.92 9.86
C ARG A 111 0.33 -5.57 9.15
N ASN A 112 -0.52 -5.54 8.13
CA ASN A 112 -0.78 -4.30 7.40
C ASN A 112 -1.58 -3.30 8.24
N LEU A 113 -2.43 -3.77 9.16
CA LEU A 113 -3.11 -2.93 10.14
C LEU A 113 -2.17 -2.37 11.20
N LEU A 114 -1.24 -3.18 11.72
CA LEU A 114 -0.21 -2.70 12.66
C LEU A 114 0.67 -1.63 12.02
N ARG A 115 1.04 -1.78 10.75
CA ARG A 115 1.74 -0.73 9.99
C ARG A 115 1.00 0.60 9.97
N ILE A 116 -0.33 0.58 9.94
CA ILE A 116 -1.14 1.80 9.99
C ILE A 116 -1.01 2.43 11.37
N ILE A 117 -1.21 1.64 12.43
CA ILE A 117 -1.11 2.11 13.81
C ILE A 117 0.29 2.69 14.07
N ASP A 118 1.34 2.02 13.59
CA ASP A 118 2.73 2.48 13.70
C ASP A 118 3.00 3.78 12.91
N SER A 119 2.24 4.04 11.85
CA SER A 119 2.36 5.27 11.05
C SER A 119 1.58 6.47 11.60
N LEU A 120 0.60 6.25 12.50
CA LEU A 120 -0.21 7.33 13.10
C LEU A 120 0.63 8.36 13.88
N PRO A 121 1.60 7.96 14.74
CA PRO A 121 2.47 8.92 15.42
C PRO A 121 3.27 9.78 14.44
N THR A 122 3.76 9.20 13.34
CA THR A 122 4.50 9.92 12.30
C THR A 122 3.61 10.95 11.59
N LEU A 123 2.37 10.57 11.25
CA LEU A 123 1.40 11.49 10.66
C LEU A 123 1.04 12.64 11.60
N TYR A 124 0.92 12.37 12.90
CA TYR A 124 0.64 13.39 13.91
C TYR A 124 1.78 14.41 14.03
N ILE A 125 3.04 13.94 14.03
CA ILE A 125 4.23 14.81 14.06
C ILE A 125 4.28 15.70 12.80
N ILE A 126 4.01 15.15 11.62
CA ILE A 126 3.98 15.93 10.37
C ILE A 126 2.84 16.96 10.42
N GLY A 127 1.66 16.59 10.90
CA GLY A 127 0.54 17.50 11.07
C GLY A 127 0.85 18.65 12.02
N LEU A 128 1.56 18.38 13.11
CA LEU A 128 1.98 19.41 14.08
C LEU A 128 3.10 20.32 13.54
N LEU A 129 3.97 19.83 12.65
CA LEU A 129 5.00 20.64 11.99
C LEU A 129 4.45 21.56 10.90
N LEU A 130 3.28 21.25 10.35
CA LEU A 130 2.65 22.00 9.24
C LEU A 130 1.67 23.09 9.70
N ILE A 131 1.45 23.22 11.02
CA ILE A 131 0.64 24.27 11.67
C ILE A 131 1.58 25.25 12.36
#